data_AF-A0A7M3SHV6-F1
#
_entry.id   AF-A0A7M3SHV6-F1
#
_cell.length_a   1.000
_cell.length_b   1.000
_cell.length_c   1.000
_cell.angle_alpha   90.00
_cell.angle_beta   90.00
_cell.angle_gamma   90.00
#
_symmetry.space_group_name_H-M   'P 1'
#
loop_
_entity.id
_entity.type
_entity.pdbx_description
1 polymer ?
#
loop_
_entity_poly.entity_id
_entity_poly.type
_entity_poly.pdbx_seq_one_letter_code
_entity_poly.pdbx_strand_id
1 'polypeptide(L)'
;MEQRAPRVASAGKISGTLLITAAIINLNVDFLGSSGITIEELSALSLSIVCYLVAYIASRERQIVELNSNLSLEQQLYLLETTPTKAGNTKSAASYQSSQTKSIIDSIIGSQDVVDEGTIGQAITTLSSGNLGEAAQSIAAASPAPHSNAAV
;
A
#
# COMPACT_ATOMS: atom_id res chain seq x y z
N MET A 1 -19.23 -20.54 4.53
CA MET A 1 -18.79 -19.41 3.69
C MET A 1 -19.72 -18.27 4.00
N GLU A 2 -19.23 -17.29 4.73
CA GLU A 2 -20.03 -16.18 5.25
C GLU A 2 -20.09 -15.09 4.18
N GLN A 3 -21.26 -14.90 3.56
CA GLN A 3 -21.40 -13.98 2.44
C GLN A 3 -21.40 -12.53 2.93
N ARG A 4 -20.49 -11.70 2.41
CA ARG A 4 -20.36 -10.29 2.80
C ARG A 4 -21.56 -9.41 2.40
N ALA A 5 -22.24 -9.77 1.31
CA ALA A 5 -23.49 -9.17 0.88
C ALA A 5 -24.50 -10.30 0.56
N PRO A 6 -25.07 -10.94 1.60
CA PRO A 6 -25.90 -12.13 1.43
C PRO A 6 -27.13 -11.83 0.58
N ARG A 7 -27.60 -10.58 0.60
CA ARG A 7 -28.72 -10.09 -0.21
C ARG A 7 -28.38 -9.97 -1.70
N VAL A 8 -27.16 -9.55 -2.05
CA VAL A 8 -26.75 -9.37 -3.46
C VAL A 8 -26.39 -10.71 -4.09
N ALA A 9 -25.68 -11.56 -3.35
CA ALA A 9 -25.35 -12.92 -3.81
C ALA A 9 -26.61 -13.80 -3.96
N SER A 10 -27.58 -13.69 -3.04
CA SER A 10 -28.86 -14.39 -3.19
C SER A 10 -29.72 -13.80 -4.30
N ALA A 11 -29.85 -12.47 -4.40
CA ALA A 11 -30.61 -11.83 -5.47
C ALA A 11 -30.08 -12.20 -6.87
N GLY A 12 -28.75 -12.20 -7.08
CA GLY A 12 -28.15 -12.56 -8.36
C GLY A 12 -28.37 -14.03 -8.74
N LYS A 13 -28.38 -14.94 -7.76
CA LYS A 13 -28.73 -16.35 -8.01
C LYS A 13 -30.22 -16.50 -8.33
N ILE A 14 -31.10 -15.83 -7.58
CA ILE A 14 -32.55 -15.88 -7.79
C ILE A 14 -32.91 -15.32 -9.17
N SER A 15 -32.39 -14.16 -9.54
CA SER A 15 -32.61 -13.56 -10.86
C SER A 15 -32.06 -14.44 -11.99
N GLY A 16 -30.86 -15.00 -11.81
CA GLY A 16 -30.26 -15.93 -12.76
C GLY A 16 -31.12 -17.19 -12.97
N THR A 17 -31.63 -17.80 -11.90
CA THR A 17 -32.55 -18.95 -11.99
C THR A 17 -33.87 -18.59 -12.65
N LEU A 18 -34.41 -17.40 -12.36
CA LEU A 18 -35.68 -16.95 -12.93
C LEU A 18 -35.58 -16.74 -14.44
N LEU A 19 -34.47 -16.17 -14.92
CA LEU A 19 -34.20 -16.03 -16.35
C LEU A 19 -34.07 -17.37 -17.07
N ILE A 20 -33.43 -18.37 -16.45
CA ILE A 20 -33.33 -19.72 -17.01
C ILE A 20 -34.71 -20.39 -17.06
N THR A 21 -35.50 -20.27 -16.01
CA THR A 21 -36.86 -20.83 -15.99
C THR A 21 -37.75 -20.16 -17.03
N ALA A 22 -37.67 -18.84 -17.19
CA ALA A 22 -38.41 -18.10 -18.22
C ALA A 22 -38.03 -18.54 -19.64
N ALA A 23 -36.73 -18.73 -19.90
CA ALA A 23 -36.21 -19.28 -21.14
C ALA A 23 -36.78 -20.69 -21.44
N ILE A 24 -36.72 -21.61 -20.46
CA ILE A 24 -37.28 -22.96 -20.61
C ILE A 24 -38.79 -22.93 -20.92
N ILE A 25 -39.55 -22.05 -20.25
CA ILE A 25 -40.99 -21.91 -20.49
C ILE A 25 -41.26 -21.40 -21.89
N ASN A 26 -40.54 -20.35 -22.32
CA ASN A 26 -40.71 -19.75 -23.63
C ASN A 26 -40.36 -20.73 -24.76
N LEU A 27 -39.33 -21.56 -24.58
CA LEU A 27 -38.97 -22.64 -25.50
C LEU A 27 -40.11 -23.66 -25.70
N ASN A 28 -40.88 -23.97 -24.65
CA ASN A 28 -41.89 -25.03 -24.66
C ASN A 28 -43.33 -24.56 -24.96
N VAL A 29 -43.67 -23.31 -24.61
CA VAL A 29 -45.07 -22.84 -24.56
C VAL A 29 -45.33 -21.69 -25.54
N ASP A 30 -44.32 -21.28 -26.32
CA ASP A 30 -44.48 -20.23 -27.33
C ASP A 30 -45.03 -18.91 -26.78
N PHE A 31 -44.47 -18.49 -25.64
CA PHE A 31 -45.04 -17.42 -24.83
C PHE A 31 -44.70 -16.02 -25.38
N LEU A 32 -43.49 -15.85 -25.93
CA LEU A 32 -42.98 -14.58 -26.47
C LEU A 32 -42.59 -14.66 -27.97
N GLY A 33 -42.98 -15.71 -28.70
CA GLY A 33 -42.58 -15.81 -30.11
C GLY A 33 -42.96 -17.13 -30.76
N SER A 34 -41.99 -17.70 -31.47
CA SER A 34 -42.06 -19.00 -32.16
C SER A 34 -41.17 -20.03 -31.47
N SER A 35 -41.65 -21.27 -31.35
CA SER A 35 -41.05 -22.25 -30.45
C SER A 35 -39.77 -22.77 -31.08
N GLY A 36 -38.67 -22.62 -30.35
CA GLY A 36 -37.34 -23.00 -30.82
C GLY A 36 -36.24 -22.10 -30.25
N ILE A 37 -34.99 -22.40 -30.62
CA ILE A 37 -33.84 -21.58 -30.23
C ILE A 37 -33.88 -20.28 -31.03
N THR A 38 -34.43 -19.24 -30.42
CA THR A 38 -34.50 -17.89 -30.98
C THR A 38 -33.51 -16.96 -30.29
N ILE A 39 -33.44 -15.71 -30.77
CA ILE A 39 -32.58 -14.68 -30.21
C ILE A 39 -32.91 -14.40 -28.73
N GLU A 40 -34.16 -14.61 -28.33
CA GLU A 40 -34.66 -14.37 -26.97
C GLU A 40 -34.01 -15.33 -25.98
N GLU A 41 -34.01 -16.63 -26.30
CA GLU A 41 -33.39 -17.68 -25.49
C GLU A 41 -31.89 -17.45 -25.32
N LEU A 42 -31.21 -17.07 -26.41
CA LEU A 42 -29.78 -16.78 -26.39
C LEU A 42 -29.47 -15.55 -25.51
N SER A 43 -30.31 -14.52 -25.59
CA SER A 43 -30.16 -13.31 -24.78
C SER A 43 -30.46 -13.56 -23.29
N ALA A 44 -31.48 -14.35 -22.97
CA ALA A 44 -31.86 -14.73 -21.61
C ALA A 44 -30.78 -15.61 -20.95
N LEU A 45 -30.24 -16.58 -21.70
CA LEU A 45 -29.12 -17.42 -21.26
C LEU A 45 -27.88 -16.56 -20.99
N SER A 46 -27.53 -15.66 -21.91
CA SER A 46 -26.38 -14.76 -21.77
C SER A 46 -26.52 -13.87 -20.54
N LEU A 47 -27.70 -13.30 -20.30
CA LEU A 47 -27.97 -12.45 -19.14
C LEU A 47 -27.93 -13.23 -17.82
N SER A 48 -28.39 -14.49 -17.83
CA SER A 48 -28.28 -15.38 -16.67
C SER A 48 -26.82 -15.66 -16.30
N ILE A 49 -25.97 -15.94 -17.29
CA ILE A 49 -24.53 -16.16 -17.07
C ILE A 49 -23.89 -14.93 -16.42
N VAL A 50 -24.22 -13.72 -16.90
CA VAL A 50 -23.73 -12.47 -16.32
C VAL A 50 -24.20 -12.31 -14.87
N CYS A 51 -25.47 -12.59 -14.57
CA CYS A 51 -25.99 -12.56 -13.19
C CYS A 51 -25.24 -13.52 -12.27
N TYR A 52 -24.94 -14.73 -12.73
CA TYR A 52 -24.15 -15.69 -11.95
C TYR A 52 -22.71 -15.24 -11.76
N LEU A 53 -22.08 -14.61 -12.77
CA LEU A 53 -20.75 -14.03 -12.64
C LEU A 53 -20.73 -12.93 -11.56
N VAL A 54 -21.71 -12.03 -11.58
CA VAL A 54 -21.86 -10.96 -10.59
C VAL A 54 -22.10 -11.55 -9.21
N ALA A 55 -22.97 -12.56 -9.08
CA ALA A 55 -23.20 -13.26 -7.82
C ALA A 55 -21.94 -13.98 -7.31
N TYR A 56 -21.14 -14.56 -8.20
CA TYR A 56 -19.88 -15.21 -7.87
C TYR A 56 -18.84 -14.21 -7.35
N ILE A 57 -18.68 -13.08 -8.05
CA ILE A 57 -17.77 -12.00 -7.64
C ILE A 57 -18.23 -11.40 -6.30
N ALA A 58 -19.53 -11.15 -6.14
CA ALA A 58 -20.11 -10.63 -4.89
C ALA A 58 -19.99 -11.62 -3.72
N SER A 59 -19.90 -12.92 -4.01
CA SER A 59 -19.70 -13.97 -3.01
C SER A 59 -18.24 -14.17 -2.63
N ARG A 60 -17.27 -13.62 -3.38
CA ARG A 60 -15.85 -13.69 -3.02
C ARG A 60 -15.53 -12.66 -1.95
N GLU A 61 -15.01 -13.15 -0.84
CA GLU A 61 -14.50 -12.34 0.26
C GLU A 61 -13.31 -11.51 -0.24
N ARG A 62 -13.49 -10.18 -0.36
CA ARG A 62 -12.35 -9.27 -0.46
C ARG A 62 -11.75 -9.23 0.94
N GLN A 63 -10.49 -9.64 1.07
CA GLN A 63 -9.73 -9.57 2.32
C GLN A 63 -9.63 -8.10 2.74
N ILE A 64 -10.61 -7.63 3.49
CA ILE A 64 -10.53 -6.34 4.13
C ILE A 64 -9.68 -6.60 5.34
N VAL A 65 -8.53 -5.95 5.36
CA VAL A 65 -7.69 -5.88 6.55
C VAL A 65 -8.57 -5.26 7.62
N GLU A 66 -9.16 -6.09 8.47
CA GLU A 66 -9.86 -5.62 9.64
C GLU A 66 -8.81 -4.92 10.50
N LEU A 67 -8.93 -3.59 10.65
CA LEU A 67 -8.17 -2.87 11.66
C LEU A 67 -8.72 -3.29 13.02
N ASN A 68 -8.22 -4.40 13.56
CA ASN A 68 -8.25 -4.83 14.96
C ASN A 68 -9.37 -4.18 15.80
N SER A 69 -10.64 -4.32 15.41
CA SER A 69 -11.72 -3.45 15.91
C SER A 69 -12.49 -4.03 17.08
N ASN A 70 -11.94 -5.01 17.80
CA ASN A 70 -12.58 -5.60 18.99
C ASN A 70 -11.59 -5.88 20.12
N LEU A 71 -10.52 -5.09 20.22
CA LEU A 71 -9.63 -5.20 21.36
C LEU A 71 -10.25 -4.47 22.56
N SER A 72 -10.46 -5.16 23.68
CA SER A 72 -10.97 -4.54 24.91
C SER A 72 -10.02 -3.42 25.37
N LEU A 73 -10.52 -2.45 26.13
CA LEU A 73 -9.72 -1.29 26.58
C LEU A 73 -8.43 -1.75 27.29
N GLU A 74 -8.50 -2.82 28.08
CA GLU A 74 -7.35 -3.41 28.77
C GLU A 74 -6.28 -3.93 27.81
N GLN A 75 -6.69 -4.60 26.72
CA GLN A 75 -5.75 -5.10 25.73
C GLN A 75 -5.23 -3.98 24.81
N GLN A 76 -6.00 -2.91 24.59
CA GLN A 76 -5.48 -1.71 23.92
C GLN A 76 -4.41 -1.02 24.76
N LEU A 77 -4.61 -0.96 26.08
CA LEU A 77 -3.65 -0.37 27.01
C LEU A 77 -2.40 -1.24 27.14
N TYR A 78 -2.56 -2.56 27.21
CA TYR A 78 -1.45 -3.49 27.18
C TYR A 78 -0.65 -3.38 25.89
N LEU A 79 -1.31 -3.28 24.73
CA LEU A 79 -0.60 -3.06 23.46
C LEU A 79 0.06 -1.68 23.42
N LEU A 80 -0.53 -0.64 23.99
CA LEU A 80 0.11 0.69 24.07
C LEU A 80 1.36 0.66 24.96
N GLU A 81 1.32 -0.08 26.06
CA GLU A 81 2.43 -0.22 27.01
C GLU A 81 3.54 -1.13 26.47
N THR A 82 3.18 -2.18 25.73
CA THR A 82 4.14 -3.18 25.23
C THR A 82 4.59 -2.96 23.80
N THR A 83 3.92 -2.11 23.01
CA THR A 83 4.34 -1.80 21.65
C THR A 83 5.48 -0.79 21.71
N PRO A 84 6.73 -1.18 21.39
CA PRO A 84 7.82 -0.23 21.31
C PRO A 84 7.48 0.80 20.24
N THR A 85 7.42 2.08 20.63
CA THR A 85 7.27 3.19 19.70
C THR A 85 8.43 3.13 18.72
N LYS A 86 8.15 2.82 17.45
CA LYS A 86 9.13 2.96 16.37
C LYS A 86 9.39 4.44 16.12
N ALA A 87 10.13 5.09 17.00
CA ALA A 87 10.84 6.32 16.71
C ALA A 87 12.09 5.92 15.91
N GLY A 88 11.99 5.86 14.58
CA GLY A 88 13.17 5.53 13.78
C GLY A 88 12.88 5.09 12.36
N ASN A 89 13.02 6.08 11.47
CA ASN A 89 13.31 6.00 10.04
C ASN A 89 12.30 5.24 9.16
N THR A 90 11.60 6.02 8.35
CA THR A 90 11.03 5.64 7.07
C THR A 90 12.12 5.03 6.18
N LYS A 91 12.47 3.76 6.40
CA LYS A 91 13.04 2.94 5.34
C LYS A 91 11.86 2.60 4.45
N SER A 92 11.74 3.39 3.39
CA SER A 92 10.81 3.21 2.28
C SER A 92 10.59 1.72 2.05
N ALA A 93 9.32 1.31 2.15
CA ALA A 93 8.90 0.01 1.65
C ALA A 93 9.55 -0.20 0.28
N ALA A 94 10.22 -1.34 0.10
CA ALA A 94 10.70 -1.78 -1.20
C ALA A 94 9.47 -1.99 -2.10
N SER A 95 8.96 -0.88 -2.62
CA SER A 95 7.96 -0.87 -3.67
C SER A 95 8.65 -1.47 -4.88
N TYR A 96 8.04 -2.50 -5.43
CA TYR A 96 8.40 -3.05 -6.73
C TYR A 96 8.22 -1.94 -7.76
N GLN A 97 9.25 -1.11 -7.94
CA GLN A 97 9.27 -0.01 -8.89
C GLN A 97 9.61 -0.61 -10.25
N SER A 98 8.70 -0.43 -11.22
CA SER A 98 8.99 -0.70 -12.63
C SER A 98 10.26 0.04 -13.04
N SER A 99 11.09 -0.57 -13.91
CA SER A 99 12.33 0.04 -14.41
C SER A 99 12.11 1.44 -14.99
N GLN A 100 10.91 1.73 -15.51
CA GLN A 100 10.53 3.05 -15.99
C GLN A 100 10.38 4.06 -14.86
N THR A 101 9.76 3.68 -13.73
CA THR A 101 9.58 4.59 -12.59
C THR A 101 10.91 4.91 -11.91
N LYS A 102 11.84 3.95 -11.86
CA LYS A 102 13.22 4.19 -11.41
C LYS A 102 13.92 5.25 -12.28
N SER A 103 13.81 5.15 -13.60
CA SER A 103 14.43 6.12 -14.52
C SER A 103 13.83 7.53 -14.38
N ILE A 104 12.54 7.63 -14.09
CA ILE A 104 11.87 8.93 -13.85
C ILE A 104 12.35 9.52 -12.52
N ILE A 105 12.43 8.71 -11.46
CA ILE A 105 12.92 9.16 -10.15
C ILE A 105 14.37 9.63 -10.26
N ASP A 106 15.25 8.84 -10.90
CA ASP A 106 16.66 9.20 -11.10
C ASP A 106 16.78 10.51 -11.93
N SER A 107 15.86 10.76 -12.87
CA SER A 107 15.81 12.01 -13.64
C SER A 107 15.28 13.22 -12.87
N ILE A 108 14.40 13.04 -11.88
CA ILE A 108 13.83 14.12 -11.06
C ILE A 108 14.78 14.49 -9.92
N ILE A 109 15.41 13.49 -9.29
CA ILE A 109 16.31 13.70 -8.15
C ILE A 109 17.61 14.40 -8.59
N GLY A 110 17.97 14.29 -9.87
CA GLY A 110 19.24 14.77 -10.41
C GLY A 110 20.41 13.91 -9.92
N SER A 111 21.54 13.98 -10.61
CA SER A 111 22.77 13.34 -10.15
C SER A 111 23.09 13.84 -8.73
N GLN A 112 22.90 12.98 -7.73
CA GLN A 112 23.50 13.23 -6.42
C GLN A 112 25.00 13.28 -6.67
N ASP A 113 25.57 14.48 -6.56
CA ASP A 113 27.01 14.64 -6.54
C ASP A 113 27.50 13.77 -5.39
N VAL A 114 28.15 12.66 -5.73
CA VAL A 114 28.73 11.76 -4.73
C VAL A 114 29.91 12.55 -4.18
N VAL A 115 29.64 13.30 -3.11
CA VAL A 115 30.67 14.07 -2.42
C VAL A 115 31.64 13.06 -1.83
N ASP A 116 32.79 12.93 -2.48
CA ASP A 116 33.86 12.02 -2.09
C ASP A 116 34.33 12.36 -0.66
N GLU A 117 34.32 11.38 0.23
CA GLU A 117 34.73 11.54 1.63
C GLU A 117 36.18 12.06 1.73
N GLY A 118 37.04 11.73 0.75
CA GLY A 118 38.39 12.26 0.64
C GLY A 118 38.43 13.76 0.40
N THR A 119 37.51 14.29 -0.41
CA THR A 119 37.38 15.73 -0.68
C THR A 119 36.91 16.49 0.57
N ILE A 120 35.99 15.91 1.34
CA ILE A 120 35.55 16.47 2.63
C ILE A 120 36.72 16.50 3.63
N GLY A 121 37.46 15.39 3.74
CA GLY A 121 38.63 15.30 4.61
C GLY A 121 39.69 16.34 4.27
N GLN A 122 40.00 16.53 2.99
CA GLN A 122 40.97 17.53 2.54
C GLN A 122 40.51 18.97 2.82
N ALA A 123 39.22 19.27 2.64
CA ALA A 123 38.67 20.59 2.96
C ALA A 123 38.74 20.86 4.47
N ILE A 124 38.40 19.88 5.31
CA ILE A 124 38.50 19.97 6.77
C ILE A 124 39.95 20.16 7.20
N THR A 125 40.88 19.36 6.67
CA THR A 125 42.31 19.53 6.97
C THR A 125 42.79 20.91 6.57
N THR A 126 42.45 21.38 5.37
CA THR A 126 42.86 22.71 4.89
C THR A 126 42.31 23.85 5.76
N LEU A 127 41.05 23.74 6.20
CA LEU A 127 40.43 24.72 7.10
C LEU A 127 41.00 24.66 8.52
N SER A 128 41.36 23.45 8.99
CA SER A 128 41.86 23.19 10.35
C SER A 128 43.37 23.39 10.50
N SER A 129 44.16 23.31 9.43
CA SER A 129 45.61 23.47 9.46
C SER A 129 46.09 24.72 8.75
N GLY A 130 45.20 25.45 8.08
CA GLY A 130 45.50 26.75 7.48
C GLY A 130 45.49 27.88 8.52
N ASN A 131 45.63 29.12 8.04
CA ASN A 131 45.66 30.34 8.87
C ASN A 131 44.47 30.47 9.85
N LEU A 132 43.31 29.92 9.51
CA LEU A 132 42.13 29.86 10.39
C LEU A 132 42.32 28.88 11.56
N GLY A 133 42.93 27.73 11.31
CA GLY A 133 43.25 26.73 12.33
C GLY A 133 44.31 27.21 13.31
N GLU A 134 45.34 27.88 12.81
CA GLU A 134 46.38 28.50 13.64
C GLU A 134 45.81 29.62 14.52
N ALA A 135 44.95 30.47 13.95
CA ALA A 135 44.22 31.49 14.71
C ALA A 135 43.29 30.86 15.77
N ALA A 136 42.53 29.82 15.42
CA ALA A 136 41.66 29.11 16.35
C ALA A 136 42.44 28.44 17.49
N GLN A 137 43.62 27.88 17.20
CA GLN A 137 44.50 27.30 18.21
C GLN A 137 45.05 28.37 19.16
N SER A 138 45.41 29.55 18.64
CA SER A 138 45.88 30.67 19.47
C SER A 138 44.80 31.17 20.43
N ILE A 139 43.54 31.22 19.97
CA ILE A 139 42.39 31.65 20.78
C ILE A 139 42.04 30.58 21.82
N ALA A 140 42.08 29.29 21.45
CA ALA A 140 41.87 28.18 22.38
C ALA A 140 42.96 28.10 23.46
N ALA A 141 44.21 28.40 23.11
CA ALA A 141 45.32 28.49 24.06
C ALA A 141 45.18 29.70 25.00
N ALA A 142 44.66 30.83 24.50
CA ALA A 142 44.38 32.02 25.30
C ALA A 142 43.17 31.86 26.24
N SER A 143 42.27 30.93 25.95
CA SER A 143 41.08 30.65 26.76
C SER A 143 40.92 29.14 26.99
N PRO A 144 41.80 28.51 27.81
CA PRO A 144 41.75 27.08 28.05
C PRO A 144 40.41 26.70 28.69
N ALA A 145 39.88 25.55 28.28
CA ALA A 145 38.63 25.07 28.85
C ALA A 145 38.81 24.84 30.37
N PRO A 146 37.79 25.14 31.21
CA PRO A 146 37.91 25.15 32.67
C PRO A 146 38.28 23.80 33.30
N HIS A 147 38.20 22.71 32.53
CA HIS A 147 38.60 21.35 32.92
C HIS A 147 40.05 21.00 32.56
N SER A 148 40.74 21.79 31.73
CA SER A 148 42.16 21.59 31.39
C SER A 148 43.12 22.02 32.52
N ASN A 149 42.68 22.93 33.39
CA ASN A 149 43.42 23.32 34.60
C ASN A 149 43.05 22.45 35.82
N ALA A 150 42.13 21.49 35.64
CA ALA A 150 41.80 20.48 36.64
C ALA A 150 42.66 19.24 36.38
N ALA A 151 43.98 19.37 36.51
CA ALA A 151 44.88 18.22 36.53
C ALA A 151 45.51 18.10 37.91
N VAL A 152 45.27 16.94 38.53
CA VAL A 152 46.06 16.30 39.59
C VAL A 152 45.93 16.88 41.00
#